data_AF-A0A2E8Y7R3-F1
#
_entry.id   AF-A0A2E8Y7R3-F1
#
_cell.length_a   1.000
_cell.length_b   1.000
_cell.length_c   1.000
_cell.angle_alpha   90.00
_cell.angle_beta   90.00
_cell.angle_gamma   90.00
#
_symmetry.space_group_name_H-M   'P 1'
#
loop_
_entity.id
_entity.type
_entity.pdbx_description
1 polymer ?
#
loop_
_entity_poly.entity_id
_entity_poly.type
_entity_poly.pdbx_seq_one_letter_code
_entity_poly.pdbx_strand_id
1 'polypeptide(L)'
;MIAKNREDRFENAGDLVGHIREMRDKAERASRAALDAQANVTKAPNRLVGTLIKNKRVLALAAMVLIILGAYGGFYYYTEVVTVSTFTTRSLPTDGNSVSMAEPTNSDGQDQSATGAQREDVIKALEWLAQTRLSQDILTEPPADNAHYYSRLLELDEKRARAGFIEIAERFVVLVEKEFSHENYRQAQTYVTLGLQVQPNNEGLRTLQSFIDTRDRSVLENLLDFFTGSG
;
A
#
# COMPACT_ATOMS: atom_id res chain seq x y z
N MET A 1 7.28 4.37 -14.43
CA MET A 1 8.61 4.92 -14.76
C MET A 1 9.66 3.88 -14.37
N ILE A 2 10.44 3.42 -15.35
CA ILE A 2 11.54 2.47 -15.18
C ILE A 2 12.68 3.19 -14.41
N ALA A 3 13.23 2.56 -13.37
CA ALA A 3 14.38 3.06 -12.64
C ALA A 3 15.51 3.40 -13.63
N LYS A 4 15.86 4.69 -13.67
CA LYS A 4 16.68 5.33 -14.71
C LYS A 4 18.17 4.99 -14.58
N ASN A 5 18.61 4.46 -13.44
CA ASN A 5 19.99 4.07 -13.19
C ASN A 5 20.13 2.56 -13.09
N ARG A 6 21.13 2.04 -13.79
CA ARG A 6 21.51 0.62 -13.79
C ARG A 6 22.11 0.18 -12.45
N GLU A 7 22.62 1.14 -11.68
CA GLU A 7 23.33 0.98 -10.41
C GLU A 7 22.38 0.86 -9.21
N ASP A 8 21.12 1.28 -9.36
CA ASP A 8 20.06 1.13 -8.34
C ASP A 8 19.33 -0.23 -8.44
N ARG A 9 19.76 -1.10 -9.34
CA ARG A 9 19.24 -2.46 -9.48
C ARG A 9 20.18 -3.38 -8.70
N PHE A 10 19.70 -3.91 -7.58
CA PHE A 10 20.44 -4.89 -6.77
C PHE A 10 21.07 -5.94 -7.69
N GLU A 11 22.41 -5.96 -7.73
CA GLU A 11 23.17 -6.69 -8.75
C GLU A 11 23.06 -8.21 -8.52
N ASN A 12 22.76 -8.63 -7.29
CA ASN A 12 22.54 -10.01 -6.90
C ASN A 12 21.64 -10.11 -5.65
N ALA A 13 21.09 -11.30 -5.38
CA ALA A 13 20.24 -11.55 -4.21
C ALA A 13 20.98 -11.37 -2.87
N GLY A 14 22.31 -11.52 -2.86
CA GLY A 14 23.14 -11.31 -1.67
C GLY A 14 23.19 -9.84 -1.24
N ASP A 15 23.23 -8.93 -2.21
CA ASP A 15 23.25 -7.48 -2.01
C ASP A 15 21.91 -6.99 -1.45
N LEU A 16 20.80 -7.54 -1.94
CA LEU A 16 19.47 -7.32 -1.37
C LEU A 16 19.40 -7.78 0.09
N VAL A 17 19.90 -8.98 0.41
CA VAL A 17 19.93 -9.50 1.78
C VAL A 17 20.83 -8.66 2.70
N GLY A 18 21.96 -8.19 2.17
CA GLY A 18 22.85 -7.26 2.88
C GLY A 18 22.16 -5.96 3.23
N HIS A 19 21.50 -5.34 2.25
CA HIS A 19 20.76 -4.09 2.43
C HIS A 19 19.59 -4.24 3.41
N ILE A 20 18.89 -5.38 3.38
CA ILE A 20 17.82 -5.68 4.34
C ILE A 20 18.37 -5.81 5.77
N ARG A 21 19.53 -6.46 5.96
CA ARG A 21 20.18 -6.54 7.29
C ARG A 21 20.58 -5.16 7.80
N GLU A 22 21.15 -4.33 6.93
CA GLU A 22 21.51 -2.96 7.28
C GLU A 22 20.28 -2.13 7.70
N MET A 23 19.18 -2.25 6.95
CA MET A 23 17.93 -1.58 7.30
C MET A 23 17.33 -2.06 8.61
N ARG A 24 17.41 -3.38 8.90
CA ARG A 24 16.96 -3.94 10.19
C ARG A 24 17.78 -3.38 11.35
N ASP A 25 19.10 -3.38 11.23
CA ASP A 25 19.99 -2.89 12.28
C ASP A 25 19.80 -1.38 12.51
N LYS A 26 19.51 -0.62 11.45
CA LYS A 26 19.17 0.81 11.53
C LYS A 26 17.82 1.04 12.21
N ALA A 27 16.81 0.22 11.91
CA ALA A 27 15.50 0.29 12.56
C ALA A 27 15.57 -0.07 14.05
N GLU A 28 16.36 -1.08 14.43
CA GLU A 28 16.59 -1.44 15.83
C GLU A 28 17.31 -0.33 16.60
N ARG A 29 18.30 0.32 15.98
CA ARG A 29 18.98 1.49 16.57
C ARG A 29 18.03 2.68 16.73
N ALA A 30 17.18 2.94 15.73
CA ALA A 30 16.18 4.00 15.80
C ALA A 30 15.13 3.73 16.90
N SER A 31 14.69 2.48 17.05
CA SER A 31 13.75 2.06 18.09
C SER A 31 14.37 2.17 19.50
N ARG A 32 15.63 1.74 19.67
CA ARG A 32 16.37 1.91 20.95
C ARG A 32 16.60 3.37 21.28
N ALA A 33 16.99 4.19 20.30
CA ALA A 33 17.15 5.63 20.48
C ALA A 33 15.82 6.32 20.84
N ALA A 34 14.70 5.86 20.28
CA ALA A 34 13.37 6.34 20.66
C ALA A 34 12.98 5.92 22.09
N LEU A 35 13.32 4.70 22.51
CA LEU A 35 13.12 4.23 23.90
C LEU A 35 13.94 5.07 24.90
N ASP A 36 15.21 5.34 24.59
CA ASP A 36 16.09 6.16 25.44
C ASP A 36 15.65 7.64 25.47
N ALA A 37 15.15 8.17 24.34
CA ALA A 37 14.56 9.50 24.29
C ALA A 37 13.28 9.59 25.15
N GLN A 38 12.44 8.56 25.14
CA GLN A 38 11.23 8.52 25.95
C GLN A 38 11.53 8.34 27.45
N ALA A 39 12.62 7.64 27.81
CA ALA A 39 13.10 7.56 29.19
C ALA A 39 13.57 8.92 29.74
N ASN A 40 14.11 9.80 28.89
CA ASN A 40 14.57 11.15 29.27
C ASN A 40 13.48 12.24 29.29
N VAL A 41 12.28 11.98 28.73
CA VAL A 41 11.17 12.97 28.69
C VAL A 41 10.47 13.15 30.04
N THR A 42 10.70 12.27 31.03
CA THR A 42 10.10 12.42 32.37
C THR A 42 10.76 13.50 33.24
N LYS A 43 11.76 14.23 32.72
CA LYS A 43 12.53 15.21 33.52
C LYS A 43 12.81 16.52 32.77
N ALA A 44 11.77 17.20 32.27
CA ALA A 44 11.89 18.61 31.91
C ALA A 44 10.58 19.38 32.23
N PRO A 45 10.64 20.56 32.84
CA PRO A 45 9.48 21.28 33.35
C PRO A 45 8.70 21.97 32.24
N ASN A 46 7.37 21.82 32.30
CA ASN A 46 6.38 22.58 31.55
C ASN A 46 6.70 24.09 31.56
N ARG A 47 7.17 24.61 30.42
CA ARG A 47 7.30 26.06 30.21
C ARG A 47 6.87 26.46 28.81
N LEU A 48 5.74 27.16 28.79
CA LEU A 48 5.31 28.18 27.83
C LEU A 48 4.88 27.71 26.41
N VAL A 49 3.65 27.24 26.30
CA VAL A 49 2.80 27.58 25.14
C VAL A 49 1.86 28.68 25.59
N GLY A 50 2.27 29.92 25.37
CA GLY A 50 1.57 31.11 25.85
C GLY A 50 1.83 32.32 24.96
N THR A 51 1.53 32.21 23.67
CA THR A 51 1.39 33.37 22.78
C THR A 51 0.06 33.28 22.04
N LEU A 52 -0.97 33.77 22.72
CA LEU A 52 -2.31 33.99 22.18
C LEU A 52 -2.22 35.10 21.12
N ILE A 53 -2.30 34.74 19.84
CA ILE A 53 -2.32 35.69 18.73
C ILE A 53 -3.66 36.45 18.77
N LYS A 54 -3.64 37.66 19.33
CA LYS A 54 -4.82 38.50 19.58
C LYS A 54 -5.42 39.14 18.31
N ASN A 55 -4.76 39.02 17.16
CA ASN A 55 -5.14 39.72 15.94
C ASN A 55 -5.88 38.80 14.95
N LYS A 56 -7.22 38.90 14.93
CA LYS A 56 -8.10 38.13 14.03
C LYS A 56 -7.71 38.20 12.54
N ARG A 57 -7.09 39.30 12.10
CA ARG A 57 -6.61 39.47 10.71
C ARG A 57 -5.39 38.61 10.38
N VAL A 58 -4.49 38.36 11.34
CA VAL A 58 -3.31 37.51 11.14
C VAL A 58 -3.73 36.04 11.09
N LEU A 59 -4.71 35.66 11.90
CA LEU A 59 -5.31 34.32 11.86
C LEU A 59 -6.01 34.05 10.52
N ALA A 60 -6.75 35.04 10.00
CA ALA A 60 -7.44 34.91 8.71
C ALA A 60 -6.47 34.74 7.53
N LEU A 61 -5.35 35.49 7.51
CA LEU A 61 -4.33 35.37 6.47
C LEU A 61 -3.59 34.02 6.56
N ALA A 62 -3.27 33.54 7.75
CA ALA A 62 -2.64 32.23 7.94
C ALA A 62 -3.57 31.08 7.48
N ALA A 63 -4.86 31.17 7.78
CA ALA A 63 -5.85 30.20 7.31
C ALA A 63 -5.98 30.20 5.78
N MET A 64 -5.97 31.38 5.14
CA MET A 64 -6.07 31.49 3.68
C MET A 64 -4.84 30.88 2.98
N VAL A 65 -3.63 31.09 3.51
CA VAL A 65 -2.40 30.48 2.99
C VAL A 65 -2.45 28.95 3.09
N LEU A 66 -2.96 28.41 4.20
CA LEU A 66 -3.13 26.96 4.37
C LEU A 66 -4.15 26.37 3.39
N ILE A 67 -5.25 27.07 3.12
CA ILE A 67 -6.25 26.64 2.13
C ILE A 67 -5.65 26.64 0.72
N ILE A 68 -4.88 27.67 0.36
CA ILE A 68 -4.22 27.75 -0.95
C ILE A 68 -3.17 26.65 -1.10
N LEU A 69 -2.35 26.39 -0.08
CA LEU A 69 -1.39 25.27 -0.10
C LEU A 69 -2.09 23.91 -0.18
N GLY A 70 -3.19 23.71 0.56
CA GLY A 70 -3.97 22.47 0.52
C GLY A 70 -4.60 22.24 -0.85
N ALA A 71 -5.19 23.28 -1.46
CA ALA A 71 -5.75 23.20 -2.80
C ALA A 71 -4.68 22.93 -3.86
N TYR A 72 -3.50 23.54 -3.74
CA TYR A 72 -2.39 23.33 -4.67
C TYR A 72 -1.81 21.91 -4.56
N GLY A 73 -1.64 21.39 -3.33
CA GLY A 73 -1.20 20.01 -3.09
C GLY A 73 -2.22 18.98 -3.58
N GLY A 74 -3.51 19.21 -3.32
CA GLY A 74 -4.60 18.34 -3.77
C GLY A 74 -4.75 18.29 -5.29
N PHE A 75 -4.58 19.43 -5.97
CA PHE A 75 -4.62 19.50 -7.43
C PHE A 75 -3.48 18.73 -8.09
N TYR A 76 -2.25 18.82 -7.54
CA TYR A 76 -1.10 18.09 -8.05
C TYR A 76 -1.28 16.57 -7.92
N TYR A 77 -1.82 16.11 -6.78
CA TYR A 77 -2.15 14.71 -6.53
C TYR A 77 -3.21 14.18 -7.51
N TYR A 78 -4.21 15.00 -7.84
CA TYR A 78 -5.31 14.59 -8.72
C TYR A 78 -4.86 14.37 -10.18
N THR A 79 -3.86 15.12 -10.65
CA THR A 79 -3.43 15.04 -12.05
C THR A 79 -2.58 13.83 -12.41
N GLU A 80 -1.97 13.12 -11.45
CA GLU A 80 -1.17 11.91 -11.72
C GLU A 80 -1.99 10.60 -11.75
N VAL A 81 -3.20 10.57 -11.18
CA VAL A 81 -3.98 9.32 -11.00
C VAL A 81 -4.83 8.94 -12.25
N VAL A 82 -5.00 9.82 -13.24
CA VAL A 82 -5.96 9.60 -14.35
C VAL A 82 -5.35 8.94 -15.60
N THR A 83 -4.05 8.62 -15.63
CA THR A 83 -3.44 7.99 -16.83
C THR A 83 -2.91 6.58 -16.59
N VAL A 84 -3.58 5.62 -17.26
CA VAL A 84 -3.15 4.26 -17.66
C VAL A 84 -3.28 3.20 -16.54
N SER A 85 -4.14 2.18 -16.67
CA SER A 85 -3.83 1.01 -17.50
C SER A 85 -5.06 0.17 -17.85
N THR A 86 -5.38 0.16 -19.14
CA THR A 86 -6.12 -0.93 -19.79
C THR A 86 -5.21 -2.17 -19.82
N PHE A 87 -5.51 -3.20 -19.04
CA PHE A 87 -4.87 -4.50 -19.20
C PHE A 87 -5.61 -5.30 -20.28
N THR A 88 -5.00 -5.36 -21.46
CA THR A 88 -5.34 -6.29 -22.54
C THR A 88 -4.94 -7.70 -22.11
N THR A 89 -5.92 -8.53 -21.77
CA THR A 89 -5.77 -9.98 -21.64
C THR A 89 -5.49 -10.59 -23.02
N ARG A 90 -4.22 -10.86 -23.31
CA ARG A 90 -3.82 -11.69 -24.46
C ARG A 90 -3.84 -13.15 -24.03
N SER A 91 -4.86 -13.88 -24.44
CA SER A 91 -4.92 -15.34 -24.37
C SER A 91 -3.82 -15.97 -25.24
N LEU A 92 -3.13 -16.98 -24.69
CA LEU A 92 -2.20 -17.83 -25.44
C LEU A 92 -2.97 -18.82 -26.33
N PRO A 93 -2.56 -19.03 -27.59
CA PRO A 93 -2.85 -20.27 -28.29
C PRO A 93 -1.76 -21.30 -27.96
N THR A 94 -2.21 -22.45 -27.45
CA THR A 94 -1.48 -23.71 -27.45
C THR A 94 -1.32 -24.17 -28.89
N ASP A 95 -0.10 -24.35 -29.38
CA ASP A 95 0.18 -25.30 -30.46
C ASP A 95 1.64 -25.76 -30.41
N GLY A 96 1.81 -27.06 -30.50
CA GLY A 96 3.08 -27.75 -30.33
C GLY A 96 4.02 -27.60 -31.51
N ASN A 97 5.32 -27.62 -31.22
CA ASN A 97 6.27 -28.32 -32.06
C ASN A 97 7.57 -28.62 -31.31
N SER A 98 7.96 -29.89 -31.36
CA SER A 98 9.23 -30.44 -30.90
C SER A 98 10.36 -30.03 -31.85
N VAL A 99 11.45 -29.49 -31.32
CA VAL A 99 12.78 -29.58 -31.96
C VAL A 99 13.82 -29.90 -30.89
N SER A 100 14.44 -31.06 -31.09
CA SER A 100 15.61 -31.57 -30.38
C SER A 100 16.90 -31.05 -31.01
N MET A 101 17.99 -31.10 -30.22
CA MET A 101 19.41 -31.16 -30.61
C MET A 101 20.21 -29.84 -30.59
N ALA A 102 20.95 -29.60 -29.51
CA ALA A 102 22.41 -29.77 -29.47
C ALA A 102 22.98 -29.36 -28.09
N GLU A 103 23.56 -30.33 -27.38
CA GLU A 103 24.66 -30.12 -26.43
C GLU A 103 25.95 -29.81 -27.23
N PRO A 104 26.94 -29.07 -26.68
CA PRO A 104 27.72 -29.49 -25.51
C PRO A 104 27.87 -28.32 -24.50
N THR A 105 28.34 -28.45 -23.26
CA THR A 105 29.51 -29.16 -22.74
C THR A 105 29.43 -29.00 -21.21
N ASN A 106 29.88 -30.03 -20.48
CA ASN A 106 30.00 -30.08 -19.03
C ASN A 106 30.49 -28.78 -18.36
N SER A 107 29.84 -28.41 -17.26
CA SER A 107 30.50 -27.85 -16.09
C SER A 107 29.86 -28.45 -14.85
N ASP A 108 30.76 -28.93 -14.01
CA ASP A 108 30.56 -29.83 -12.90
C ASP A 108 29.64 -29.28 -11.81
N GLY A 109 29.12 -30.23 -11.03
CA GLY A 109 28.05 -30.02 -10.08
C GLY A 109 28.37 -29.09 -8.93
N GLN A 110 27.31 -28.47 -8.41
CA GLN A 110 27.06 -28.27 -6.98
C GLN A 110 25.63 -27.76 -6.76
N ASP A 111 25.03 -28.20 -5.64
CA ASP A 111 23.88 -27.62 -4.94
C ASP A 111 22.44 -27.85 -5.43
N GLN A 112 21.98 -29.11 -5.33
CA GLN A 112 20.55 -29.43 -5.21
C GLN A 112 20.04 -29.46 -3.75
N SER A 113 20.90 -29.23 -2.75
CA SER A 113 20.51 -29.15 -1.33
C SER A 113 20.45 -27.72 -0.76
N ALA A 114 21.03 -26.73 -1.46
CA ALA A 114 20.98 -25.33 -1.03
C ALA A 114 19.65 -24.64 -1.39
N THR A 115 18.96 -25.11 -2.43
CA THR A 115 17.78 -24.45 -3.03
C THR A 115 16.56 -24.44 -2.09
N GLY A 116 16.37 -25.48 -1.26
CA GLY A 116 15.24 -25.54 -0.33
C GLY A 116 15.37 -24.57 0.84
N ALA A 117 16.55 -24.51 1.46
CA ALA A 117 16.83 -23.59 2.56
C ALA A 117 16.82 -22.13 2.09
N GLN A 118 17.46 -21.83 0.96
CA GLN A 118 17.46 -20.50 0.37
C GLN A 118 16.05 -20.05 -0.05
N ARG A 119 15.22 -20.96 -0.56
CA ARG A 119 13.82 -20.65 -0.90
C ARG A 119 12.99 -20.30 0.34
N GLU A 120 13.15 -21.04 1.43
CA GLU A 120 12.45 -20.75 2.69
C GLU A 120 12.90 -19.40 3.29
N ASP A 121 14.19 -19.05 3.19
CA ASP A 121 14.70 -17.76 3.64
C ASP A 121 14.14 -16.60 2.79
N VAL A 122 14.02 -16.79 1.47
CA VAL A 122 13.38 -15.83 0.57
C VAL A 122 11.89 -15.66 0.89
N ILE A 123 11.17 -16.76 1.15
CA ILE A 123 9.76 -16.75 1.57
C ILE A 123 9.60 -15.91 2.84
N LYS A 124 10.40 -16.16 3.87
CA LYS A 124 10.36 -15.42 5.14
C LYS A 124 10.70 -13.94 4.97
N ALA A 125 11.67 -13.63 4.11
CA ALA A 125 12.04 -12.24 3.83
C ALA A 125 10.89 -11.48 3.14
N LEU A 126 10.24 -12.09 2.14
CA LEU A 126 9.09 -11.51 1.45
C LEU A 126 7.90 -11.33 2.40
N GLU A 127 7.62 -12.33 3.23
CA GLU A 127 6.56 -12.29 4.24
C GLU A 127 6.78 -11.15 5.25
N TRP A 128 8.00 -11.06 5.80
CA TRP A 128 8.35 -9.99 6.73
C TRP A 128 8.23 -8.60 6.10
N LEU A 129 8.67 -8.44 4.85
CA LEU A 129 8.59 -7.18 4.14
C LEU A 129 7.13 -6.80 3.88
N ALA A 130 6.30 -7.74 3.42
CA ALA A 130 4.88 -7.54 3.21
C ALA A 130 4.17 -7.11 4.50
N GLN A 131 4.43 -7.82 5.62
CA GLN A 131 3.85 -7.50 6.92
C GLN A 131 4.26 -6.12 7.41
N THR A 132 5.52 -5.76 7.20
CA THR A 132 6.04 -4.45 7.59
C THR A 132 5.29 -3.35 6.84
N ARG A 133 5.08 -3.50 5.52
CA ARG A 133 4.31 -2.53 4.72
C ARG A 133 2.84 -2.48 5.09
N LEU A 134 2.24 -3.64 5.38
CA LEU A 134 0.88 -3.73 5.90
C LEU A 134 0.72 -2.96 7.21
N SER A 135 1.66 -3.11 8.15
CA SER A 135 1.62 -2.41 9.44
C SER A 135 1.77 -0.89 9.31
N GLN A 136 2.36 -0.42 8.21
CA GLN A 136 2.56 1.00 7.90
C GLN A 136 1.42 1.60 7.06
N ASP A 137 0.34 0.85 6.80
CA ASP A 137 -0.76 1.24 5.90
C ASP A 137 -0.34 1.47 4.44
N ILE A 138 0.81 0.92 4.05
CA ILE A 138 1.35 0.98 2.68
C ILE A 138 0.84 -0.25 1.92
N LEU A 139 -0.46 -0.24 1.61
CA LEU A 139 -1.18 -1.43 1.13
C LEU A 139 -0.97 -1.66 -0.37
N THR A 140 -1.40 -0.71 -1.20
CA THR A 140 -1.38 -0.81 -2.68
C THR A 140 -0.53 0.28 -3.33
N GLU A 141 -0.10 1.28 -2.56
CA GLU A 141 0.70 2.41 -3.04
C GLU A 141 1.83 2.70 -2.06
N PRO A 142 3.04 3.08 -2.53
CA PRO A 142 3.45 3.23 -3.93
C PRO A 142 3.71 1.87 -4.64
N PRO A 143 3.63 1.78 -5.99
CA PRO A 143 3.69 0.51 -6.73
C PRO A 143 4.97 -0.32 -6.52
N ALA A 144 6.08 0.33 -6.16
CA ALA A 144 7.36 -0.33 -5.98
C ALA A 144 7.56 -0.92 -4.58
N ASP A 145 6.82 -0.43 -3.59
CA ASP A 145 7.15 -0.67 -2.18
C ASP A 145 5.91 -0.64 -1.29
N ASN A 146 5.09 -1.68 -1.42
CA ASN A 146 3.81 -1.82 -0.73
C ASN A 146 3.57 -3.29 -0.34
N ALA A 147 2.44 -3.58 0.31
CA ALA A 147 2.10 -4.93 0.74
C ALA A 147 1.90 -5.94 -0.41
N HIS A 148 1.97 -5.54 -1.70
CA HIS A 148 1.97 -6.48 -2.84
C HIS A 148 3.18 -7.41 -2.89
N TYR A 149 4.13 -7.37 -1.95
CA TYR A 149 5.14 -8.43 -1.83
C TYR A 149 4.51 -9.83 -1.69
N TYR A 150 3.26 -9.96 -1.21
CA TYR A 150 2.51 -11.23 -1.26
C TYR A 150 2.26 -11.75 -2.69
N SER A 151 2.23 -10.89 -3.71
CA SER A 151 2.13 -11.35 -5.11
C SER A 151 3.37 -12.12 -5.55
N ARG A 152 4.55 -11.71 -5.08
CA ARG A 152 5.81 -12.44 -5.32
C ARG A 152 5.86 -13.72 -4.50
N LEU A 153 5.26 -13.71 -3.31
CA LEU A 153 5.13 -14.90 -2.49
C LEU A 153 4.19 -15.94 -3.12
N LEU A 154 3.23 -15.53 -3.96
CA LEU A 154 2.29 -16.44 -4.63
C LEU A 154 2.99 -17.48 -5.51
N GLU A 155 4.12 -17.10 -6.13
CA GLU A 155 4.95 -17.99 -6.96
C GLU A 155 5.76 -19.01 -6.14
N LEU A 156 5.92 -18.76 -4.84
CA LEU A 156 6.78 -19.54 -3.94
C LEU A 156 5.99 -20.37 -2.93
N ASP A 157 5.02 -19.77 -2.27
CA ASP A 157 4.10 -20.36 -1.30
C ASP A 157 2.72 -19.69 -1.41
N GLU A 158 1.87 -20.33 -2.22
CA GLU A 158 0.52 -19.85 -2.51
C GLU A 158 -0.37 -19.77 -1.25
N LYS A 159 -0.12 -20.62 -0.24
CA LYS A 159 -0.92 -20.63 0.99
C LYS A 159 -0.62 -19.40 1.83
N ARG A 160 0.66 -19.07 2.04
CA ARG A 160 1.06 -17.88 2.80
C ARG A 160 0.68 -16.59 2.07
N ALA A 161 0.86 -16.55 0.76
CA ALA A 161 0.46 -15.40 -0.06
C ALA A 161 -1.04 -15.09 0.06
N ARG A 162 -1.89 -16.12 -0.01
CA ARG A 162 -3.35 -15.96 0.17
C ARG A 162 -3.72 -15.46 1.55
N ALA A 163 -3.06 -15.95 2.60
CA ALA A 163 -3.28 -15.44 3.96
C ALA A 163 -2.96 -13.94 4.03
N GLY A 164 -1.81 -13.52 3.46
CA GLY A 164 -1.44 -12.12 3.40
C GLY A 164 -2.41 -11.22 2.62
N PHE A 165 -2.96 -11.70 1.50
CA PHE A 165 -3.98 -10.95 0.76
C PHE A 165 -5.28 -10.77 1.55
N ILE A 166 -5.65 -11.75 2.38
CA ILE A 166 -6.79 -11.63 3.30
C ILE A 166 -6.49 -10.52 4.33
N GLU A 167 -5.30 -10.51 4.93
CA GLU A 167 -4.92 -9.46 5.90
C GLU A 167 -4.94 -8.06 5.28
N ILE A 168 -4.48 -7.90 4.02
CA ILE A 168 -4.57 -6.62 3.30
C ILE A 168 -6.04 -6.19 3.16
N ALA A 169 -6.91 -7.12 2.74
CA ALA A 169 -8.32 -6.82 2.53
C ALA A 169 -9.03 -6.46 3.86
N GLU A 170 -8.71 -7.16 4.95
CA GLU A 170 -9.19 -6.83 6.30
C GLU A 170 -8.70 -5.45 6.74
N ARG A 171 -7.46 -5.07 6.41
CA ARG A 171 -6.97 -3.73 6.70
C ARG A 171 -7.74 -2.65 5.95
N PHE A 172 -8.13 -2.92 4.70
CA PHE A 172 -9.02 -2.02 3.96
C PHE A 172 -10.40 -1.89 4.60
N VAL A 173 -10.96 -2.95 5.19
CA VAL A 173 -12.23 -2.86 5.95
C VAL A 173 -12.11 -1.83 7.07
N VAL A 174 -11.02 -1.90 7.86
CA VAL A 174 -10.77 -0.93 8.95
C VAL A 174 -10.65 0.50 8.43
N LEU A 175 -9.95 0.71 7.30
CA LEU A 175 -9.83 2.05 6.69
C LEU A 175 -11.17 2.57 6.20
N VAL A 176 -12.01 1.71 5.60
CA VAL A 176 -13.35 2.06 5.17
C VAL A 176 -14.21 2.47 6.35
N GLU A 177 -14.26 1.66 7.40
CA GLU A 177 -15.02 1.96 8.63
C GLU A 177 -14.58 3.29 9.26
N LYS A 178 -13.27 3.54 9.28
CA LYS A 178 -12.71 4.81 9.72
C LYS A 178 -13.24 5.97 8.87
N GLU A 179 -13.17 5.90 7.54
CA GLU A 179 -13.68 6.99 6.68
C GLU A 179 -15.20 7.15 6.79
N PHE A 180 -15.95 6.06 7.02
CA PHE A 180 -17.37 6.11 7.32
C PHE A 180 -17.67 6.94 8.58
N SER A 181 -16.91 6.74 9.65
CA SER A 181 -17.05 7.53 10.89
C SER A 181 -16.71 9.01 10.71
N HIS A 182 -15.93 9.36 9.67
CA HIS A 182 -15.60 10.74 9.32
C HIS A 182 -16.52 11.31 8.22
N GLU A 183 -17.58 10.58 7.83
CA GLU A 183 -18.49 10.94 6.74
C GLU A 183 -17.78 11.13 5.37
N ASN A 184 -16.57 10.58 5.23
CA ASN A 184 -15.74 10.67 4.03
C ASN A 184 -16.06 9.53 3.05
N TYR A 185 -17.33 9.43 2.64
CA TYR A 185 -17.83 8.30 1.85
C TYR A 185 -17.12 8.14 0.48
N ARG A 186 -16.63 9.23 -0.12
CA ARG A 186 -15.85 9.16 -1.36
C ARG A 186 -14.53 8.39 -1.14
N GLN A 187 -13.83 8.66 -0.04
CA GLN A 187 -12.58 7.97 0.27
C GLN A 187 -12.86 6.52 0.68
N ALA A 188 -13.94 6.30 1.44
CA ALA A 188 -14.42 4.96 1.77
C ALA A 188 -14.66 4.11 0.51
N GLN A 189 -15.32 4.68 -0.52
CA GLN A 189 -15.55 3.98 -1.79
C GLN A 189 -14.25 3.60 -2.52
N THR A 190 -13.24 4.49 -2.49
CA THR A 190 -11.91 4.19 -3.03
C THR A 190 -11.29 3.00 -2.30
N TYR A 191 -11.28 2.99 -0.96
CA TYR A 191 -10.73 1.89 -0.18
C TYR A 191 -11.49 0.57 -0.37
N VAL A 192 -12.82 0.61 -0.49
CA VAL A 192 -13.63 -0.57 -0.86
C VAL A 192 -13.17 -1.13 -2.21
N THR A 193 -13.00 -0.26 -3.20
CA THR A 193 -12.61 -0.67 -4.55
C THR A 193 -11.22 -1.31 -4.56
N LEU A 194 -10.24 -0.69 -3.89
CA LEU A 194 -8.88 -1.21 -3.78
C LEU A 194 -8.86 -2.55 -3.03
N GLY A 195 -9.58 -2.67 -1.92
CA GLY A 195 -9.64 -3.92 -1.17
C GLY A 195 -10.30 -5.06 -1.95
N LEU A 196 -11.34 -4.78 -2.74
CA LEU A 196 -12.00 -5.78 -3.60
C LEU A 196 -11.14 -6.17 -4.80
N GLN A 197 -10.26 -5.30 -5.29
CA GLN A 197 -9.26 -5.67 -6.29
C GLN A 197 -8.24 -6.67 -5.73
N VAL A 198 -7.88 -6.54 -4.45
CA VAL A 198 -6.98 -7.48 -3.77
C VAL A 198 -7.69 -8.80 -3.46
N GLN A 199 -8.90 -8.75 -2.88
CA GLN A 199 -9.69 -9.92 -2.55
C GLN A 199 -11.17 -9.74 -2.96
N PRO A 200 -11.56 -10.22 -4.16
CA PRO A 200 -12.91 -10.01 -4.72
C PRO A 200 -14.06 -10.62 -3.90
N ASN A 201 -13.73 -11.62 -3.08
CA ASN A 201 -14.69 -12.39 -2.29
C ASN A 201 -14.68 -12.00 -0.80
N ASN A 202 -14.13 -10.84 -0.43
CA ASN A 202 -14.18 -10.37 0.95
C ASN A 202 -15.62 -9.92 1.32
N GLU A 203 -16.23 -10.59 2.29
CA GLU A 203 -17.62 -10.34 2.70
C GLU A 203 -17.80 -8.95 3.35
N GLY A 204 -16.83 -8.50 4.14
CA GLY A 204 -16.87 -7.19 4.81
C GLY A 204 -16.88 -6.04 3.81
N LEU A 205 -15.98 -6.07 2.83
CA LEU A 205 -15.90 -5.04 1.79
C LEU A 205 -17.14 -5.02 0.89
N ARG A 206 -17.73 -6.18 0.56
CA ARG A 206 -18.98 -6.26 -0.21
C ARG A 206 -20.16 -5.69 0.55
N THR A 207 -20.25 -5.97 1.84
CA THR A 207 -21.28 -5.40 2.71
C THR A 207 -21.16 -3.87 2.74
N LEU A 208 -19.94 -3.37 2.95
CA LEU A 208 -19.66 -1.93 2.93
C LEU A 208 -19.95 -1.28 1.57
N GLN A 209 -19.65 -1.95 0.46
CA GLN A 209 -20.00 -1.49 -0.88
C GLN A 209 -21.51 -1.27 -1.03
N SER A 210 -22.32 -2.23 -0.59
CA SER A 210 -23.77 -2.13 -0.70
C SER A 210 -24.37 -0.96 0.10
N PHE A 211 -23.77 -0.62 1.25
CA PHE A 211 -24.18 0.54 2.04
C PHE A 211 -23.89 1.86 1.33
N ILE A 212 -22.72 1.98 0.68
CA ILE A 212 -22.37 3.17 -0.11
C ILE A 212 -23.35 3.32 -1.28
N ASP A 213 -23.58 2.25 -2.03
CA ASP A 213 -24.46 2.26 -3.21
C ASP A 213 -25.91 2.65 -2.85
N THR A 214 -26.42 2.15 -1.72
CA THR A 214 -27.78 2.47 -1.25
C THR A 214 -27.90 3.95 -0.88
N ARG A 215 -26.88 4.51 -0.23
CA ARG A 215 -26.86 5.92 0.16
C ARG A 215 -26.77 6.85 -1.05
N ASP A 216 -25.97 6.50 -2.05
CA ASP A 216 -25.85 7.32 -3.25
C ASP A 216 -27.17 7.35 -4.03
N ARG A 217 -27.92 6.24 -4.05
CA ARG A 217 -29.28 6.21 -4.64
C ARG A 217 -30.28 7.09 -3.88
N SER A 218 -30.30 7.04 -2.55
CA SER A 218 -31.26 7.86 -1.78
C SER A 218 -30.99 9.36 -1.95
N VAL A 219 -29.72 9.77 -2.08
CA VAL A 219 -29.37 11.15 -2.40
C VAL A 219 -29.89 11.56 -3.78
N LEU A 220 -29.76 10.69 -4.78
CA LEU A 220 -30.27 10.96 -6.13
C LEU A 220 -31.80 10.99 -6.19
N GLU A 221 -32.49 10.10 -5.46
CA GLU A 221 -33.96 10.07 -5.36
C GLU A 221 -34.47 11.37 -4.72
N ASN A 222 -33.92 11.78 -3.59
CA ASN A 222 -34.28 13.05 -2.94
C ASN A 222 -34.03 14.27 -3.84
N LEU A 223 -32.98 14.21 -4.67
CA LEU A 223 -32.65 15.29 -5.60
C LEU A 223 -33.59 15.30 -6.81
N LEU A 224 -33.95 14.12 -7.33
CA LEU A 224 -34.94 13.99 -8.40
C LEU A 224 -36.31 14.48 -7.94
N ASP A 225 -36.78 14.08 -6.75
CA ASP A 225 -38.05 14.53 -6.17
C ASP A 225 -38.12 16.05 -6.03
N PHE A 226 -37.02 16.69 -5.63
CA PHE A 226 -36.93 18.15 -5.57
C PHE A 226 -37.11 18.83 -6.95
N PHE A 227 -36.60 18.21 -8.02
CA PHE A 227 -36.72 18.76 -9.38
C PHE A 227 -38.04 18.38 -10.07
N THR A 228 -38.64 17.23 -9.76
CA THR A 228 -39.87 16.76 -10.40
C THR A 228 -41.15 17.25 -9.71
N GLY A 229 -41.05 17.89 -8.55
CA GLY A 229 -42.14 18.66 -7.95
C GLY A 229 -43.37 17.83 -7.56
N SER A 230 -43.20 16.54 -7.26
CA SER A 230 -44.25 15.68 -6.72
C SER A 230 -44.27 15.76 -5.19
N GLY A 231 -44.91 16.80 -4.67
CA GLY A 231 -45.27 16.97 -3.25
C GLY A 231 -46.76 17.15 -3.08
#